data_AF-A0AB39KE67-F1
#
_entry.id   AF-A0AB39KE67-F1
#
_cell.length_a   1.000
_cell.length_b   1.000
_cell.length_c   1.000
_cell.angle_alpha   90.00
_cell.angle_beta   90.00
_cell.angle_gamma   90.00
#
_symmetry.space_group_name_H-M   'P 1'
#
loop_
_entity.id
_entity.type
_entity.pdbx_description
1 polymer ?
#
loop_
_entity_poly.entity_id
_entity_poly.type
_entity_poly.pdbx_seq_one_letter_code
_entity_poly.pdbx_strand_id
1 'polypeptide(L)'
;MLTQLSSHHYHTLKVWYLVQHSLVSFKKIIDYFGNCEKATQPHGLTEWPSLGLHANHLKRVNEFQTAQGQAQFEQLVQQVHQHTDFILTPDDSGYPTQLLPYTDHPPIIFGKGQAQALLQPQIAIVGSRKPSPHGRQVAYDFAYYLSEKGFYVSSGLAYGIDEAAHQGASAHQRTIAVTGTGLDSTYPAQNKNLAEHILAQNGAIISEFLPGTPPLQQHFPRRNRIVSGLSLGVLVVEATLKSGSLITANKAAEQGKTVFAIPGHIYSEFHQGCHQLIREGAILVDHPEQIIEDLALPTQWQSQQQNQTDEVEVNVNTPEIPEHLIGLYQSLDWVGQDIDQLVIQHHVPVSELTSSLMELELLGLCMQQSGLYLRCRS
;
A
#
# COMPACT_ATOMS: atom_id res chain seq x y z
N MET A 1 4.73 22.55 -7.43
CA MET A 1 3.43 23.24 -7.42
C MET A 1 2.77 23.15 -8.79
N LEU A 2 1.49 22.79 -8.78
CA LEU A 2 0.68 22.57 -9.97
C LEU A 2 0.40 23.91 -10.68
N THR A 3 0.82 24.06 -11.94
CA THR A 3 0.79 25.35 -12.65
C THR A 3 -0.58 25.68 -13.26
N GLN A 4 -1.31 24.68 -13.77
CA GLN A 4 -2.65 24.86 -14.31
C GLN A 4 -3.44 23.54 -14.22
N LEU A 5 -4.73 23.62 -13.89
CA LEU A 5 -5.63 22.46 -13.97
C LEU A 5 -6.06 22.25 -15.42
N SER A 6 -6.03 21.00 -15.88
CA SER A 6 -6.71 20.63 -17.12
C SER A 6 -8.22 20.88 -16.99
N SER A 7 -8.93 21.00 -18.12
CA SER A 7 -10.39 21.16 -18.10
C SER A 7 -11.06 20.02 -17.33
N HIS A 8 -10.64 18.78 -17.59
CA HIS A 8 -11.08 17.58 -16.89
C HIS A 8 -10.87 17.66 -15.37
N HIS A 9 -9.66 18.03 -14.92
CA HIS A 9 -9.36 18.17 -13.48
C HIS A 9 -10.17 19.27 -12.82
N TYR A 10 -10.35 20.41 -13.50
CA TYR A 10 -11.12 21.54 -12.98
C TYR A 10 -12.60 21.17 -12.80
N HIS A 11 -13.20 20.48 -13.77
CA HIS A 11 -14.59 20.03 -13.68
C HIS A 11 -14.77 18.93 -12.64
N THR A 12 -13.82 17.99 -12.54
CA THR A 12 -13.84 16.95 -11.49
C THR A 12 -13.73 17.56 -10.09
N LEU A 13 -12.81 18.51 -9.90
CA LEU A 13 -12.68 19.28 -8.67
C LEU A 13 -13.97 20.02 -8.32
N LYS A 14 -14.64 20.62 -9.31
CA LYS A 14 -15.91 21.32 -9.13
C LYS A 14 -17.02 20.40 -8.65
N VAL A 15 -17.20 19.24 -9.27
CA VAL A 15 -18.17 18.25 -8.78
C VAL A 15 -17.81 17.85 -7.35
N TRP A 16 -16.54 17.54 -7.08
CA TRP A 16 -16.07 17.11 -5.76
C TRP A 16 -16.31 18.14 -4.65
N TYR A 17 -16.10 19.43 -4.96
CA TYR A 17 -16.45 20.57 -4.12
C TYR A 17 -17.96 20.66 -3.86
N LEU A 18 -18.76 20.65 -4.93
CA LEU A 18 -20.21 20.80 -4.82
C LEU A 18 -20.86 19.64 -4.07
N VAL A 19 -20.29 18.44 -4.11
CA VAL A 19 -20.77 17.27 -3.35
C VAL A 19 -20.08 17.09 -2.00
N GLN A 20 -19.16 17.97 -1.60
CA GLN A 20 -18.42 17.90 -0.33
C GLN A 20 -17.88 16.49 -0.02
N HIS A 21 -17.12 15.93 -0.95
CA HIS A 21 -16.54 14.58 -0.85
C HIS A 21 -17.54 13.42 -0.81
N SER A 22 -18.83 13.60 -1.12
CA SER A 22 -19.79 12.48 -1.17
C SER A 22 -19.53 11.59 -2.39
N LEU A 23 -19.00 10.38 -2.17
CA LEU A 23 -18.77 9.38 -3.23
C LEU A 23 -20.08 8.95 -3.89
N VAL A 24 -21.14 8.76 -3.09
CA VAL A 24 -22.46 8.35 -3.59
C VAL A 24 -23.04 9.42 -4.52
N SER A 25 -22.98 10.69 -4.10
CA SER A 25 -23.48 11.80 -4.92
C SER A 25 -22.63 12.00 -6.17
N PHE A 26 -21.30 11.90 -6.04
CA PHE A 26 -20.38 11.98 -7.18
C PHE A 26 -20.72 10.90 -8.21
N LYS A 27 -20.83 9.63 -7.79
CA LYS A 27 -21.17 8.52 -8.67
C LYS A 27 -22.51 8.72 -9.38
N LYS A 28 -23.58 9.09 -8.66
CA LYS A 28 -24.88 9.40 -9.27
C LYS A 28 -24.80 10.45 -10.38
N ILE A 29 -23.98 11.48 -10.18
CA ILE A 29 -23.79 12.56 -11.16
C ILE A 29 -23.05 12.01 -12.39
N ILE A 30 -21.97 11.25 -12.21
CA ILE A 30 -21.23 10.69 -13.34
C ILE A 30 -22.05 9.64 -14.10
N ASP A 31 -22.78 8.77 -13.39
CA ASP A 31 -23.64 7.75 -14.01
C ASP A 31 -24.74 8.39 -14.89
N TYR A 32 -25.23 9.59 -14.53
CA TYR A 32 -26.25 10.30 -15.30
C TYR A 32 -25.68 11.12 -16.46
N PHE A 33 -24.64 11.93 -16.23
CA PHE A 33 -24.10 12.85 -17.25
C PHE A 33 -22.99 12.24 -18.12
N GLY A 34 -22.41 11.12 -17.68
CA GLY A 34 -21.26 10.45 -18.28
C GLY A 34 -19.90 11.04 -17.88
N ASN A 35 -19.80 12.35 -17.62
CA ASN A 35 -18.57 12.98 -17.14
C ASN A 35 -18.82 14.28 -16.34
N CYS A 36 -17.76 14.76 -15.67
CA CYS A 36 -17.79 15.96 -14.85
C CYS A 36 -18.03 17.26 -15.65
N GLU A 37 -17.54 17.32 -16.90
CA GLU A 37 -17.63 18.52 -17.74
C GLU A 37 -19.09 18.83 -18.07
N LYS A 38 -19.83 17.83 -18.58
CA LYS A 38 -21.26 17.95 -18.85
C LYS A 38 -22.05 18.24 -17.58
N ALA A 39 -21.73 17.56 -16.49
CA ALA A 39 -22.41 17.72 -15.21
C ALA A 39 -22.32 19.14 -14.62
N THR A 40 -21.28 19.90 -14.98
CA THR A 40 -21.00 21.22 -14.38
C THR A 40 -21.15 22.40 -15.34
N GLN A 41 -21.61 22.15 -16.57
CA GLN A 41 -22.13 23.21 -17.43
C GLN A 41 -23.42 23.82 -16.85
N PRO A 42 -23.79 25.05 -17.23
CA PRO A 42 -24.99 25.71 -16.71
C PRO A 42 -26.26 24.85 -16.84
N HIS A 43 -26.44 24.16 -17.97
CA HIS A 43 -27.57 23.26 -18.16
C HIS A 43 -27.49 22.04 -17.24
N GLY A 44 -26.33 21.38 -17.16
CA GLY A 44 -26.13 20.22 -16.29
C GLY A 44 -26.44 20.51 -14.82
N LEU A 45 -25.97 21.65 -14.30
CA LEU A 45 -26.25 22.05 -12.91
C LEU A 45 -27.75 22.22 -12.61
N THR A 46 -28.56 22.62 -13.60
CA THR A 46 -30.02 22.75 -13.42
C THR A 46 -30.75 21.40 -13.33
N GLU A 47 -30.13 20.33 -13.82
CA GLU A 47 -30.70 18.97 -13.77
C GLU A 47 -30.37 18.22 -12.47
N TRP A 48 -29.38 18.66 -11.68
CA TRP A 48 -28.97 18.00 -10.43
C TRP A 48 -30.12 17.71 -9.43
N PRO A 49 -31.13 18.59 -9.26
CA PRO A 49 -32.27 18.30 -8.39
C PRO A 49 -33.05 17.03 -8.77
N SER A 50 -33.03 16.62 -10.05
CA SER A 50 -33.72 15.41 -10.53
C SER A 50 -33.03 14.10 -10.11
N LEU A 51 -31.77 14.16 -9.66
CA LEU A 51 -30.95 12.98 -9.35
C LEU A 51 -31.12 12.44 -7.92
N GLY A 52 -32.04 13.03 -7.14
CA GLY A 52 -32.26 12.64 -5.74
C GLY A 52 -31.00 12.83 -4.88
N LEU A 53 -30.31 13.96 -5.05
CA LEU A 53 -29.15 14.34 -4.23
C LEU A 53 -29.60 14.88 -2.87
N HIS A 54 -28.74 14.73 -1.86
CA HIS A 54 -29.00 15.32 -0.55
C HIS A 54 -29.15 16.85 -0.63
N ALA A 55 -30.11 17.42 0.10
CA ALA A 55 -30.47 18.85 0.02
C ALA A 55 -29.28 19.80 0.20
N ASN A 56 -28.34 19.47 1.08
CA ASN A 56 -27.10 20.25 1.27
C ASN A 56 -26.22 20.36 0.01
N HIS A 57 -26.24 19.37 -0.90
CA HIS A 57 -25.55 19.49 -2.19
C HIS A 57 -26.27 20.42 -3.14
N LEU A 58 -27.60 20.35 -3.23
CA LEU A 58 -28.38 21.27 -4.05
C LEU A 58 -28.27 22.71 -3.54
N LYS A 59 -28.22 22.90 -2.21
CA LYS A 59 -27.95 24.21 -1.61
C LYS A 59 -26.61 24.78 -2.06
N ARG A 60 -25.53 23.98 -2.03
CA ARG A 60 -24.20 24.38 -2.52
C ARG A 60 -24.21 24.70 -4.02
N VAL A 61 -24.97 23.97 -4.84
CA VAL A 61 -25.14 24.29 -6.27
C VAL A 61 -25.79 25.67 -6.44
N ASN A 62 -26.87 25.95 -5.70
CA ASN A 62 -27.53 27.26 -5.75
C ASN A 62 -26.61 28.39 -5.27
N GLU A 63 -25.87 28.17 -4.18
CA GLU A 63 -24.87 29.12 -3.69
C GLU A 63 -23.77 29.37 -4.75
N PHE A 64 -23.31 28.31 -5.42
CA PHE A 64 -22.32 28.38 -6.50
C PHE A 64 -22.79 29.17 -7.73
N GLN A 65 -24.10 29.29 -7.98
CA GLN A 65 -24.61 30.12 -9.08
C GLN A 65 -24.49 31.63 -8.81
N THR A 66 -24.22 32.03 -7.57
CA THR A 66 -23.98 33.44 -7.20
C THR A 66 -22.52 33.85 -7.47
N ALA A 67 -22.28 35.14 -7.70
CA ALA A 67 -20.91 35.67 -7.83
C ALA A 67 -20.03 35.36 -6.61
N GLN A 68 -20.61 35.35 -5.40
CA GLN A 68 -19.91 35.00 -4.17
C GLN A 68 -19.51 33.52 -4.15
N GLY A 69 -20.41 32.61 -4.50
CA GLY A 69 -20.12 31.18 -4.54
C GLY A 69 -19.07 30.81 -5.60
N GLN A 70 -19.11 31.47 -6.76
CA GLN A 70 -18.05 31.34 -7.77
C GLN A 70 -16.70 31.82 -7.24
N ALA A 71 -16.66 32.98 -6.60
CA ALA A 71 -15.42 33.50 -5.99
C ALA A 71 -14.85 32.58 -4.91
N GLN A 72 -15.72 31.95 -4.09
CA GLN A 72 -15.30 30.95 -3.09
C GLN A 72 -14.68 29.71 -3.74
N PHE A 73 -15.26 29.22 -4.83
CA PHE A 73 -14.69 28.10 -5.57
C PHE A 73 -13.35 28.46 -6.23
N GLU A 74 -13.22 29.66 -6.80
CA GLU A 74 -11.94 30.11 -7.36
C GLU A 74 -10.86 30.27 -6.28
N GLN A 75 -11.22 30.69 -5.05
CA GLN A 75 -10.29 30.65 -3.91
C GLN A 75 -9.86 29.22 -3.57
N LEU A 76 -10.77 28.25 -3.60
CA LEU A 76 -10.42 26.84 -3.40
C LEU A 76 -9.45 26.34 -4.47
N VAL A 77 -9.68 26.69 -5.74
CA VAL A 77 -8.78 26.34 -6.85
C VAL A 77 -7.38 26.93 -6.61
N GLN A 78 -7.29 28.18 -6.15
CA GLN A 78 -6.00 28.80 -5.77
C GLN A 78 -5.31 28.04 -4.63
N GLN A 79 -6.06 27.61 -3.60
CA GLN A 79 -5.51 26.80 -2.51
C GLN A 79 -5.00 25.44 -3.00
N VAL A 80 -5.71 24.80 -3.94
CA VAL A 80 -5.25 23.55 -4.57
C VAL A 80 -3.93 23.79 -5.30
N HIS A 81 -3.81 24.85 -6.10
CA HIS A 81 -2.54 25.22 -6.76
C HIS A 81 -1.39 25.44 -5.78
N GLN A 82 -1.66 26.09 -4.65
CA GLN A 82 -0.65 26.42 -3.64
C GLN A 82 -0.17 25.20 -2.84
N HIS A 83 -1.07 24.26 -2.55
CA HIS A 83 -0.81 23.15 -1.62
C HIS A 83 -0.69 21.78 -2.29
N THR A 84 -0.70 21.71 -3.63
CA THR A 84 -0.67 20.45 -4.37
C THR A 84 0.39 20.50 -5.46
N ASP A 85 1.14 19.42 -5.60
CA ASP A 85 2.10 19.23 -6.69
C ASP A 85 1.47 18.51 -7.88
N PHE A 86 0.56 17.56 -7.62
CA PHE A 86 -0.14 16.80 -8.66
C PHE A 86 -1.58 16.47 -8.28
N ILE A 87 -2.44 16.33 -9.29
CA ILE A 87 -3.79 15.81 -9.16
C ILE A 87 -3.94 14.62 -10.10
N LEU A 88 -4.58 13.57 -9.61
CA LEU A 88 -4.90 12.38 -10.39
C LEU A 88 -6.38 12.05 -10.26
N THR A 89 -6.97 11.65 -11.37
CA THR A 89 -8.35 11.18 -11.53
C THR A 89 -8.31 9.83 -12.27
N PRO A 90 -9.36 8.99 -12.21
CA PRO A 90 -9.35 7.67 -12.85
C PRO A 90 -8.98 7.64 -14.33
N ASP A 91 -9.18 8.74 -15.06
CA ASP A 91 -8.86 8.87 -16.49
C ASP A 91 -7.39 9.22 -16.76
N ASP A 92 -6.62 9.57 -15.72
CA ASP A 92 -5.21 9.90 -15.84
C ASP A 92 -4.35 8.63 -15.86
N SER A 93 -3.38 8.56 -16.78
CA SER A 93 -2.39 7.46 -16.85
C SER A 93 -1.57 7.26 -15.56
N GLY A 94 -1.44 8.31 -14.74
CA GLY A 94 -0.75 8.26 -13.47
C GLY A 94 -1.61 7.79 -12.29
N TYR A 95 -2.91 7.57 -12.49
CA TYR A 95 -3.80 7.13 -11.42
C TYR A 95 -3.51 5.66 -11.05
N PRO A 96 -3.41 5.31 -9.76
CA PRO A 96 -3.10 3.94 -9.33
C PRO A 96 -4.21 2.97 -9.74
N THR A 97 -3.92 2.11 -10.72
CA THR A 97 -4.86 1.14 -11.26
C THR A 97 -5.35 0.14 -10.21
N GLN A 98 -4.57 -0.08 -9.14
CA GLN A 98 -4.93 -0.92 -8.00
C GLN A 98 -6.19 -0.41 -7.26
N LEU A 99 -6.55 0.87 -7.39
CA LEU A 99 -7.74 1.43 -6.76
C LEU A 99 -9.00 1.24 -7.60
N LEU A 100 -8.88 1.15 -8.93
CA LEU A 100 -10.02 1.12 -9.86
C LEU A 100 -11.05 0.00 -9.60
N PRO A 101 -10.67 -1.23 -9.18
CA PRO A 101 -11.64 -2.29 -8.90
C PRO A 101 -12.63 -1.94 -7.78
N TYR A 102 -12.29 -1.01 -6.89
CA TYR A 102 -13.13 -0.68 -5.74
C TYR A 102 -14.19 0.36 -6.11
N THR A 103 -15.45 0.07 -5.82
CA THR A 103 -16.57 0.97 -6.14
C THR A 103 -16.49 2.32 -5.42
N ASP A 104 -15.71 2.39 -4.35
CA ASP A 104 -15.49 3.58 -3.54
C ASP A 104 -14.13 4.26 -3.82
N HIS A 105 -13.41 3.90 -4.90
CA HIS A 105 -12.13 4.54 -5.27
C HIS A 105 -12.23 6.07 -5.30
N PRO A 106 -11.18 6.81 -4.88
CA PRO A 106 -11.23 8.27 -4.82
C PRO A 106 -11.36 8.86 -6.23
N PRO A 107 -12.39 9.67 -6.53
CA PRO A 107 -12.55 10.28 -7.85
C PRO A 107 -11.46 11.29 -8.18
N ILE A 108 -10.81 11.80 -7.14
CA ILE A 108 -9.70 12.74 -7.23
C ILE A 108 -8.72 12.45 -6.10
N ILE A 109 -7.44 12.43 -6.43
CA ILE A 109 -6.32 12.33 -5.49
C ILE A 109 -5.52 13.62 -5.63
N PHE A 110 -5.40 14.37 -4.55
CA PHE A 110 -4.44 15.45 -4.40
C PHE A 110 -3.14 14.88 -3.86
N GLY A 111 -2.00 15.34 -4.35
CA GLY A 111 -0.71 14.90 -3.85
C GLY A 111 0.37 15.98 -3.78
N LYS A 112 1.25 15.83 -2.79
CA LYS A 112 2.56 16.50 -2.69
C LYS A 112 3.67 15.48 -2.92
N GLY A 113 4.78 15.90 -3.52
CA GLY A 113 5.91 15.03 -3.83
C GLY A 113 5.74 14.30 -5.17
N GLN A 114 6.17 13.04 -5.24
CA GLN A 114 6.31 12.31 -6.51
C GLN A 114 5.08 11.45 -6.84
N ALA A 115 4.34 11.82 -7.91
CA ALA A 115 3.16 11.07 -8.35
C ALA A 115 3.47 9.61 -8.72
N GLN A 116 4.62 9.38 -9.35
CA GLN A 116 5.08 8.06 -9.83
C GLN A 116 5.30 7.06 -8.70
N ALA A 117 5.50 7.52 -7.45
CA ALA A 117 5.59 6.65 -6.29
C ALA A 117 4.30 5.81 -6.11
N LEU A 118 3.14 6.38 -6.42
CA LEU A 118 1.84 5.72 -6.25
C LEU A 118 1.64 4.52 -7.18
N LEU A 119 2.45 4.40 -8.24
CA LEU A 119 2.40 3.30 -9.20
C LEU A 119 3.30 2.13 -8.79
N GLN A 120 4.14 2.30 -7.77
CA GLN A 120 5.09 1.29 -7.34
C GLN A 120 4.43 0.22 -6.46
N PRO A 121 5.01 -1.00 -6.39
CA PRO A 121 4.58 -2.02 -5.45
C PRO A 121 4.64 -1.51 -4.01
N GLN A 122 3.53 -1.65 -3.27
CA GLN A 122 3.38 -1.06 -1.95
C GLN A 122 2.96 -2.09 -0.90
N ILE A 123 3.46 -1.96 0.33
CA ILE A 123 2.98 -2.70 1.50
C ILE A 123 2.51 -1.69 2.53
N ALA A 124 1.30 -1.87 3.03
CA ALA A 124 0.81 -1.02 4.12
C ALA A 124 1.29 -1.55 5.46
N ILE A 125 1.80 -0.65 6.31
CA ILE A 125 2.14 -0.98 7.70
C ILE A 125 1.31 -0.08 8.59
N VAL A 126 0.49 -0.69 9.45
CA VAL A 126 -0.46 0.02 10.33
C VAL A 126 -0.45 -0.55 11.73
N GLY A 127 -0.88 0.24 12.71
CA GLY A 127 -1.05 -0.27 14.06
C GLY A 127 -1.44 0.77 15.10
N SER A 128 -1.07 0.47 16.35
CA SER A 128 -1.41 1.28 17.51
C SER A 128 -0.84 2.70 17.40
N ARG A 129 -1.64 3.68 17.79
CA ARG A 129 -1.19 5.07 17.99
C ARG A 129 -0.35 5.26 19.26
N LYS A 130 -0.36 4.27 20.14
CA LYS A 130 0.43 4.21 21.38
C LYS A 130 1.08 2.82 21.46
N PRO A 131 2.05 2.53 20.58
CA PRO A 131 2.69 1.22 20.56
C PRO A 131 3.62 1.04 21.76
N SER A 132 3.96 -0.21 22.05
CA SER A 132 5.07 -0.52 22.93
C SER A 132 6.40 -0.07 22.29
N PRO A 133 7.50 0.08 23.06
CA PRO A 133 8.81 0.34 22.49
C PRO A 133 9.23 -0.74 21.49
N HIS A 134 8.90 -2.00 21.79
CA HIS A 134 9.17 -3.12 20.90
C HIS A 134 8.34 -3.03 19.61
N GLY A 135 7.04 -2.78 19.69
CA GLY A 135 6.19 -2.62 18.51
C GLY A 135 6.62 -1.46 17.60
N ARG A 136 7.11 -0.36 18.20
CA ARG A 136 7.71 0.75 17.43
C ARG A 136 8.96 0.29 16.67
N GLN A 137 9.85 -0.45 17.34
CA GLN A 137 11.06 -0.99 16.71
C GLN A 137 10.73 -1.97 15.58
N VAL A 138 9.79 -2.91 15.83
CA VAL A 138 9.33 -3.87 14.81
C VAL A 138 8.77 -3.15 13.58
N ALA A 139 7.93 -2.12 13.76
CA ALA A 139 7.39 -1.35 12.65
C ALA A 139 8.49 -0.65 11.83
N TYR A 140 9.50 -0.10 12.50
CA TYR A 140 10.65 0.51 11.85
C TYR A 140 11.45 -0.53 11.06
N ASP A 141 11.81 -1.66 11.69
CA ASP A 141 12.67 -2.69 11.10
C ASP A 141 12.00 -3.37 9.90
N PHE A 142 10.71 -3.70 10.01
CA PHE A 142 9.94 -4.24 8.88
C PHE A 142 9.86 -3.23 7.74
N ALA A 143 9.57 -1.95 8.04
CA ALA A 143 9.50 -0.93 7.01
C ALA A 143 10.85 -0.69 6.32
N TYR A 144 11.94 -0.68 7.10
CA TYR A 144 13.30 -0.58 6.59
C TYR A 144 13.59 -1.73 5.63
N TYR A 145 13.39 -2.97 6.06
CA TYR A 145 13.66 -4.17 5.25
C TYR A 145 12.84 -4.20 3.96
N LEU A 146 11.53 -4.01 4.05
CA LEU A 146 10.65 -4.04 2.88
C LEU A 146 11.02 -2.92 1.89
N SER A 147 11.38 -1.75 2.41
CA SER A 147 11.84 -0.64 1.58
C SER A 147 13.19 -0.90 0.93
N GLU A 148 14.13 -1.56 1.60
CA GLU A 148 15.40 -2.01 1.01
C GLU A 148 15.14 -2.94 -0.19
N LYS A 149 14.19 -3.88 -0.04
CA LYS A 149 13.80 -4.86 -1.05
C LYS A 149 12.97 -4.31 -2.22
N GLY A 150 12.71 -3.01 -2.26
CA GLY A 150 12.05 -2.36 -3.41
C GLY A 150 10.62 -1.92 -3.18
N PHE A 151 10.00 -2.28 -2.07
CA PHE A 151 8.60 -1.91 -1.81
C PHE A 151 8.48 -0.50 -1.26
N TYR A 152 7.45 0.22 -1.69
CA TYR A 152 7.03 1.43 -1.00
C TYR A 152 6.21 1.07 0.24
N VAL A 153 6.45 1.76 1.34
CA VAL A 153 5.65 1.60 2.56
C VAL A 153 4.57 2.67 2.61
N SER A 154 3.32 2.23 2.60
CA SER A 154 2.13 3.09 2.63
C SER A 154 1.50 3.13 4.01
N SER A 155 1.29 4.33 4.57
CA SER A 155 0.75 4.41 5.93
C SER A 155 0.00 5.72 6.22
N GLY A 156 -0.36 5.82 7.50
CA GLY A 156 -1.18 6.79 8.20
C GLY A 156 -0.79 8.24 8.20
N LEU A 157 0.52 8.45 8.29
CA LEU A 157 1.14 9.56 9.01
C LEU A 157 0.60 9.75 10.45
N ALA A 158 -0.08 8.77 11.05
CA ALA A 158 -0.55 8.86 12.43
C ALA A 158 0.62 8.70 13.42
N TYR A 159 0.37 8.95 14.70
CA TYR A 159 1.34 8.59 15.74
C TYR A 159 1.59 7.08 15.80
N GLY A 160 2.73 6.70 16.38
CA GLY A 160 2.97 5.32 16.79
C GLY A 160 3.51 4.47 15.66
N ILE A 161 2.83 3.37 15.33
CA ILE A 161 3.29 2.41 14.31
C ILE A 161 3.44 3.09 12.95
N ASP A 162 2.47 3.92 12.53
CA ASP A 162 2.51 4.60 11.24
C ASP A 162 3.72 5.55 11.13
N GLU A 163 4.03 6.27 12.20
CA GLU A 163 5.20 7.15 12.31
C GLU A 163 6.51 6.34 12.16
N ALA A 164 6.63 5.23 12.88
CA ALA A 164 7.82 4.37 12.85
C ALA A 164 8.01 3.69 11.48
N ALA A 165 6.92 3.27 10.85
CA ALA A 165 6.95 2.69 9.52
C ALA A 165 7.45 3.70 8.48
N HIS A 166 6.96 4.94 8.52
CA HIS A 166 7.48 6.01 7.66
C HIS A 166 8.96 6.29 7.93
N GLN A 167 9.39 6.33 9.20
CA GLN A 167 10.79 6.54 9.56
C GLN A 167 11.71 5.42 9.03
N GLY A 168 11.30 4.15 9.13
CA GLY A 168 12.06 3.01 8.61
C GLY A 168 12.18 3.07 7.09
N ALA A 169 11.06 3.26 6.40
CA ALA A 169 11.01 3.30 4.94
C ALA A 169 11.69 4.52 4.30
N SER A 170 11.78 5.62 5.05
CA SER A 170 12.48 6.84 4.64
C SER A 170 13.99 6.59 4.43
N ALA A 171 14.58 5.60 5.12
CA ALA A 171 15.98 5.23 4.89
C ALA A 171 16.29 4.84 3.44
N HIS A 172 15.30 4.29 2.73
CA HIS A 172 15.40 3.92 1.32
C HIS A 172 14.47 4.74 0.41
N GLN A 173 14.00 5.92 0.87
CA GLN A 173 13.23 6.88 0.05
C GLN A 173 11.93 6.32 -0.54
N ARG A 174 11.33 5.33 0.11
CA ARG A 174 10.22 4.52 -0.44
C ARG A 174 9.03 4.55 0.50
N THR A 175 8.41 5.72 0.65
CA THR A 175 7.23 5.83 1.52
C THR A 175 6.17 6.79 1.01
N ILE A 176 4.91 6.43 1.24
CA ILE A 176 3.73 7.18 0.83
C ILE A 176 2.82 7.36 2.05
N ALA A 177 2.55 8.61 2.40
CA ALA A 177 1.55 8.93 3.41
C ALA A 177 0.21 9.21 2.73
N VAL A 178 -0.85 8.59 3.22
CA VAL A 178 -2.21 8.99 2.89
C VAL A 178 -2.73 9.84 4.07
N THR A 179 -3.55 10.86 3.88
CA THR A 179 -4.03 11.69 5.00
C THR A 179 -5.55 11.85 5.00
N GLY A 180 -6.10 12.11 6.19
CA GLY A 180 -7.54 12.33 6.42
C GLY A 180 -7.94 13.80 6.45
N THR A 181 -7.10 14.68 5.90
CA THR A 181 -7.24 16.15 5.92
C THR A 181 -6.93 16.72 4.54
N GLY A 182 -7.21 18.00 4.32
CA GLY A 182 -6.61 18.72 3.20
C GLY A 182 -5.08 18.76 3.31
N LEU A 183 -4.38 18.91 2.18
CA LEU A 183 -2.91 18.95 2.13
C LEU A 183 -2.30 20.27 2.61
N ASP A 184 -3.14 21.26 2.92
CA ASP A 184 -2.78 22.54 3.54
C ASP A 184 -2.37 22.40 5.02
N SER A 185 -2.69 21.28 5.66
CA SER A 185 -2.35 21.01 7.06
C SER A 185 -1.80 19.59 7.25
N THR A 186 -0.86 19.43 8.18
CA THR A 186 -0.36 18.11 8.61
C THR A 186 -1.02 17.71 9.93
N TYR A 187 -1.61 16.52 9.97
CA TYR A 187 -2.20 15.96 11.18
C TYR A 187 -1.65 14.55 11.46
N PRO A 188 -1.14 14.29 12.68
CA PRO A 188 -0.96 15.24 13.77
C PRO A 188 0.14 16.27 13.47
N ALA A 189 0.04 17.47 14.05
CA ALA A 189 0.98 18.57 13.77
C ALA A 189 2.44 18.23 14.14
N GLN A 190 2.62 17.35 15.11
CA GLN A 190 3.91 16.82 15.57
C GLN A 190 4.66 16.05 14.47
N ASN A 191 3.93 15.46 13.52
CA ASN A 191 4.52 14.72 12.40
C ASN A 191 4.85 15.64 11.21
N LYS A 192 4.84 16.97 11.38
CA LYS A 192 5.22 17.93 10.32
C LYS A 192 6.63 17.70 9.79
N ASN A 193 7.61 17.51 10.68
CA ASN A 193 8.99 17.26 10.26
C ASN A 193 9.12 15.93 9.49
N LEU A 194 8.36 14.90 9.90
CA LEU A 194 8.31 13.63 9.19
C LEU A 194 7.68 13.80 7.79
N ALA A 195 6.59 14.56 7.69
CA ALA A 195 5.96 14.88 6.41
C ALA A 195 6.93 15.60 5.46
N GLU A 196 7.65 16.62 5.95
CA GLU A 196 8.67 17.33 5.18
C GLU A 196 9.81 16.39 4.75
N HIS A 197 10.22 15.45 5.62
CA HIS A 197 11.23 14.45 5.31
C HIS A 197 10.79 13.49 4.20
N ILE A 198 9.55 12.98 4.25
CA ILE A 198 8.96 12.13 3.20
C ILE A 198 9.02 12.84 1.84
N LEU A 199 8.64 14.12 1.81
CA LEU A 199 8.63 14.92 0.58
C LEU A 199 10.05 15.22 0.06
N ALA A 200 11.02 15.45 0.96
CA ALA A 200 12.41 15.68 0.59
C ALA A 200 13.09 14.42 0.00
N GLN A 201 12.54 13.24 0.24
CA GLN A 201 13.10 11.94 -0.13
C GLN A 201 12.30 11.23 -1.23
N ASN A 202 11.77 11.98 -2.21
CA ASN A 202 11.03 11.41 -3.34
C ASN A 202 9.80 10.56 -2.96
N GLY A 203 9.30 10.68 -1.73
CA GLY A 203 8.03 10.10 -1.31
C GLY A 203 6.83 10.92 -1.79
N ALA A 204 5.64 10.52 -1.34
CA ALA A 204 4.42 11.26 -1.63
C ALA A 204 3.52 11.38 -0.40
N ILE A 205 2.79 12.48 -0.31
CA ILE A 205 1.71 12.66 0.66
C ILE A 205 0.42 12.94 -0.12
N ILE A 206 -0.57 12.08 0.01
CA ILE A 206 -1.81 12.15 -0.76
C ILE A 206 -3.06 12.28 0.12
N SER A 207 -4.10 12.87 -0.44
CA SER A 207 -5.42 12.99 0.18
C SER A 207 -6.52 13.01 -0.87
N GLU A 208 -7.71 12.55 -0.50
CA GLU A 208 -8.93 12.78 -1.28
C GLU A 208 -9.71 14.02 -0.83
N PHE A 209 -9.25 14.72 0.22
CA PHE A 209 -9.96 15.84 0.83
C PHE A 209 -9.49 17.19 0.27
N LEU A 210 -10.45 18.09 0.06
CA LEU A 210 -10.21 19.45 -0.38
C LEU A 210 -9.40 20.25 0.67
N PRO A 211 -8.64 21.27 0.24
CA PRO A 211 -7.97 22.20 1.16
C PRO A 211 -8.93 22.75 2.21
N GLY A 212 -8.43 22.93 3.44
CA GLY A 212 -9.20 23.40 4.59
C GLY A 212 -10.04 22.32 5.29
N THR A 213 -10.03 21.07 4.82
CA THR A 213 -10.76 19.97 5.48
C THR A 213 -10.08 19.57 6.81
N PRO A 214 -10.78 19.70 7.96
CA PRO A 214 -10.20 19.42 9.27
C PRO A 214 -10.11 17.91 9.57
N PRO A 215 -9.29 17.49 10.55
CA PRO A 215 -9.11 16.09 10.94
C PRO A 215 -10.32 15.53 11.72
N LEU A 216 -11.44 15.30 11.03
CA LEU A 216 -12.64 14.70 11.63
C LEU A 216 -12.47 13.18 11.83
N GLN A 217 -12.97 12.65 12.95
CA GLN A 217 -12.84 11.23 13.29
C GLN A 217 -13.31 10.29 12.17
N GLN A 218 -14.39 10.65 11.47
CA GLN A 218 -14.96 9.89 10.36
C GLN A 218 -14.09 9.86 9.09
N HIS A 219 -13.13 10.79 8.94
CA HIS A 219 -12.24 10.83 7.78
C HIS A 219 -11.15 9.75 7.85
N PHE A 220 -10.74 9.32 9.05
CA PHE A 220 -9.68 8.32 9.18
C PHE A 220 -10.08 6.92 8.69
N PRO A 221 -11.23 6.33 9.09
CA PRO A 221 -11.70 5.06 8.52
C PRO A 221 -11.88 5.15 7.00
N ARG A 222 -12.44 6.27 6.52
CA ARG A 222 -12.63 6.53 5.09
C ARG A 222 -11.31 6.62 4.33
N ARG A 223 -10.28 7.20 4.92
CA ARG A 223 -8.95 7.24 4.30
C ARG A 223 -8.35 5.84 4.20
N ASN A 224 -8.58 4.98 5.20
CA ASN A 224 -7.88 3.70 5.33
C ASN A 224 -8.10 2.76 4.13
N ARG A 225 -9.26 2.84 3.45
CA ARG A 225 -9.50 2.10 2.19
C ARG A 225 -8.53 2.46 1.06
N ILE A 226 -7.97 3.67 1.05
CA ILE A 226 -6.95 4.09 0.07
C ILE A 226 -5.61 3.48 0.45
N VAL A 227 -5.25 3.47 1.74
CA VAL A 227 -4.02 2.84 2.24
C VAL A 227 -3.99 1.36 1.90
N SER A 228 -5.06 0.62 2.22
CA SER A 228 -5.15 -0.80 1.88
C SER A 228 -5.31 -1.04 0.38
N GLY A 229 -6.08 -0.21 -0.32
CA GLY A 229 -6.33 -0.37 -1.76
C GLY A 229 -5.08 -0.20 -2.63
N LEU A 230 -4.19 0.74 -2.27
CA LEU A 230 -2.90 0.95 -2.94
C LEU A 230 -1.91 -0.21 -2.70
N SER A 231 -2.08 -0.95 -1.61
CA SER A 231 -1.08 -1.93 -1.17
C SER A 231 -1.35 -3.32 -1.76
N LEU A 232 -0.29 -4.12 -1.88
CA LEU A 232 -0.37 -5.55 -2.21
C LEU A 232 -0.84 -6.37 -1.00
N GLY A 233 -0.42 -5.96 0.20
CA GLY A 233 -0.85 -6.52 1.47
C GLY A 233 -0.74 -5.51 2.60
N VAL A 234 -1.31 -5.86 3.76
CA VAL A 234 -1.35 -4.99 4.94
C VAL A 234 -0.77 -5.71 6.15
N LEU A 235 0.29 -5.17 6.73
CA LEU A 235 0.88 -5.62 7.98
C LEU A 235 0.30 -4.83 9.16
N VAL A 236 -0.20 -5.56 10.16
CA VAL A 236 -0.62 -5.02 11.45
C VAL A 236 0.42 -5.38 12.51
N VAL A 237 1.11 -4.36 13.03
CA VAL A 237 2.23 -4.58 13.98
C VAL A 237 1.75 -4.72 15.43
N GLU A 238 0.92 -3.78 15.89
CA GLU A 238 0.28 -3.87 17.21
C GLU A 238 -1.13 -3.30 17.10
N ALA A 239 -2.09 -3.95 17.76
CA ALA A 239 -3.49 -3.53 17.77
C ALA A 239 -4.20 -4.07 19.01
N THR A 240 -4.95 -3.19 19.68
CA THR A 240 -5.97 -3.61 20.66
C THR A 240 -7.26 -3.99 19.92
N LEU A 241 -8.19 -4.68 20.58
CA LEU A 241 -9.49 -5.09 20.01
C LEU A 241 -10.37 -3.92 19.52
N LYS A 242 -10.10 -2.69 20.00
CA LYS A 242 -10.83 -1.46 19.59
C LYS A 242 -9.97 -0.53 18.74
N SER A 243 -8.84 -1.02 18.22
CA SER A 243 -7.92 -0.19 17.44
C SER A 243 -8.48 0.16 16.08
N GLY A 244 -8.23 1.40 15.63
CA GLY A 244 -8.53 1.81 14.26
C GLY A 244 -7.71 1.05 13.20
N SER A 245 -6.59 0.42 13.57
CA SER A 245 -5.82 -0.43 12.65
C SER A 245 -6.57 -1.70 12.25
N LEU A 246 -7.46 -2.22 13.12
CA LEU A 246 -8.34 -3.36 12.76
C LEU A 246 -9.33 -2.97 11.66
N ILE A 247 -9.77 -1.70 11.63
CA ILE A 247 -10.64 -1.21 10.55
C ILE A 247 -9.90 -1.28 9.21
N THR A 248 -8.60 -0.92 9.18
CA THR A 248 -7.79 -1.03 7.97
C THR A 248 -7.60 -2.49 7.56
N ALA A 249 -7.31 -3.38 8.51
CA ALA A 249 -7.14 -4.81 8.24
C ALA A 249 -8.42 -5.44 7.68
N ASN A 250 -9.58 -5.16 8.29
CA ASN A 250 -10.87 -5.63 7.80
C ASN A 250 -11.18 -5.07 6.40
N LYS A 251 -10.92 -3.77 6.19
CA LYS A 251 -11.10 -3.16 4.87
C LYS A 251 -10.16 -3.78 3.82
N ALA A 252 -8.94 -4.14 4.19
CA ALA A 252 -8.01 -4.84 3.31
C ALA A 252 -8.51 -6.24 2.94
N ALA A 253 -9.03 -7.00 3.91
CA ALA A 253 -9.64 -8.30 3.67
C ALA A 253 -10.88 -8.20 2.75
N GLU A 254 -11.77 -7.21 2.98
CA GLU A 254 -12.90 -6.90 2.09
C GLU A 254 -12.45 -6.57 0.66
N GLN A 255 -11.27 -5.96 0.51
CA GLN A 255 -10.65 -5.61 -0.77
C GLN A 255 -9.87 -6.76 -1.41
N GLY A 256 -9.88 -7.95 -0.81
CA GLY A 256 -9.17 -9.14 -1.29
C GLY A 256 -7.65 -9.07 -1.10
N LYS A 257 -7.16 -8.22 -0.20
CA LYS A 257 -5.72 -8.08 0.10
C LYS A 257 -5.31 -9.08 1.19
N THR A 258 -4.08 -9.56 1.09
CA THR A 258 -3.47 -10.36 2.16
C THR A 258 -3.25 -9.49 3.40
N VAL A 259 -3.70 -9.99 4.55
CA VAL A 259 -3.50 -9.34 5.85
C VAL A 259 -2.47 -10.14 6.63
N PHE A 260 -1.45 -9.46 7.11
CA PHE A 260 -0.39 -9.98 7.95
C PHE A 260 -0.50 -9.40 9.36
N ALA A 261 -0.12 -10.17 10.37
CA ALA A 261 -0.14 -9.70 11.75
C ALA A 261 1.10 -10.20 12.52
N ILE A 262 1.71 -9.30 13.28
CA ILE A 262 2.84 -9.65 14.16
C ILE A 262 2.29 -10.36 15.41
N PRO A 263 2.81 -11.55 15.76
CA PRO A 263 2.43 -12.21 17.00
C PRO A 263 3.06 -11.51 18.19
N GLY A 264 2.50 -11.76 19.37
CA GLY A 264 3.10 -11.30 20.61
C GLY A 264 2.63 -12.12 21.79
N HIS A 265 3.14 -11.76 22.96
CA HIS A 265 2.84 -12.47 24.20
C HIS A 265 1.31 -12.52 24.46
N ILE A 266 0.77 -13.68 24.82
CA ILE A 266 -0.68 -13.90 24.96
C ILE A 266 -1.36 -13.02 26.03
N TYR A 267 -0.60 -12.54 27.02
CA TYR A 267 -1.07 -11.60 28.04
C TYR A 267 -0.81 -10.12 27.70
N SER A 268 -0.23 -9.83 26.53
CA SER A 268 0.01 -8.45 26.08
C SER A 268 -1.27 -7.83 25.55
N GLU A 269 -1.70 -6.71 26.14
CA GLU A 269 -2.85 -5.95 25.65
C GLU A 269 -2.61 -5.35 24.25
N PHE A 270 -1.35 -5.13 23.87
CA PHE A 270 -0.97 -4.57 22.57
C PHE A 270 -1.21 -5.52 21.38
N HIS A 271 -1.33 -6.83 21.63
CA HIS A 271 -1.41 -7.85 20.57
C HIS A 271 -2.77 -8.53 20.47
N GLN A 272 -3.74 -8.19 21.34
CA GLN A 272 -5.06 -8.83 21.33
C GLN A 272 -5.76 -8.76 19.97
N GLY A 273 -5.66 -7.61 19.29
CA GLY A 273 -6.20 -7.40 17.96
C GLY A 273 -5.42 -8.17 16.89
N CYS A 274 -4.08 -8.27 17.01
CA CYS A 274 -3.26 -9.08 16.09
C CYS A 274 -3.62 -10.57 16.22
N HIS A 275 -3.77 -11.08 17.45
CA HIS A 275 -4.23 -12.45 17.69
C HIS A 275 -5.64 -12.69 17.16
N GLN A 276 -6.54 -11.71 17.26
CA GLN A 276 -7.87 -11.82 16.66
C GLN A 276 -7.76 -11.93 15.13
N LEU A 277 -7.00 -11.07 14.48
CA LEU A 277 -6.79 -11.12 13.03
C LEU A 277 -6.23 -12.48 12.59
N ILE A 278 -5.26 -13.03 13.32
CA ILE A 278 -4.69 -14.35 13.02
C ILE A 278 -5.76 -15.45 13.11
N ARG A 279 -6.63 -15.41 14.12
CA ARG A 279 -7.77 -16.35 14.22
C ARG A 279 -8.79 -16.17 13.10
N GLU A 280 -8.91 -14.97 12.56
CA GLU A 280 -9.80 -14.62 11.44
C GLU A 280 -9.16 -14.89 10.07
N GLY A 281 -7.93 -15.41 10.03
CA GLY A 281 -7.26 -15.84 8.80
C GLY A 281 -6.14 -14.93 8.31
N ALA A 282 -5.75 -13.90 9.07
CA ALA A 282 -4.52 -13.17 8.78
C ALA A 282 -3.29 -14.07 8.94
N ILE A 283 -2.28 -13.87 8.11
CA ILE A 283 -1.03 -14.62 8.15
C ILE A 283 -0.16 -14.09 9.28
N LEU A 284 0.25 -14.98 10.18
CA LEU A 284 1.23 -14.65 11.22
C LEU A 284 2.60 -14.45 10.54
N VAL A 285 3.25 -13.32 10.82
CA VAL A 285 4.62 -13.07 10.36
C VAL A 285 5.51 -12.65 11.53
N ASP A 286 6.70 -13.21 11.58
CA ASP A 286 7.76 -12.86 12.53
C ASP A 286 9.04 -12.38 11.85
N HIS A 287 9.12 -12.49 10.52
CA HIS A 287 10.20 -11.96 9.70
C HIS A 287 9.66 -11.26 8.44
N PRO A 288 10.18 -10.08 8.04
CA PRO A 288 9.64 -9.33 6.90
C PRO A 288 9.76 -10.05 5.55
N GLU A 289 10.73 -10.97 5.39
CA GLU A 289 10.85 -11.83 4.20
C GLU A 289 9.58 -12.65 3.92
N GLN A 290 8.89 -13.13 4.96
CA GLN A 290 7.67 -13.93 4.80
C GLN A 290 6.58 -13.14 4.06
N ILE A 291 6.50 -11.83 4.29
CA ILE A 291 5.56 -10.95 3.57
C ILE A 291 5.90 -10.94 2.08
N ILE A 292 7.19 -10.90 1.73
CA ILE A 292 7.64 -10.91 0.34
C ILE A 292 7.32 -12.26 -0.30
N GLU A 293 7.62 -13.36 0.37
CA GLU A 293 7.31 -14.72 -0.09
C GLU A 293 5.82 -14.89 -0.37
N ASP A 294 4.96 -14.54 0.59
CA ASP A 294 3.50 -14.64 0.46
C ASP A 294 2.91 -13.72 -0.62
N LEU A 295 3.54 -12.59 -0.91
CA LEU A 295 3.12 -11.68 -1.99
C LEU A 295 3.71 -12.04 -3.37
N ALA A 296 4.85 -12.74 -3.40
CA ALA A 296 5.48 -13.24 -4.60
C ALA A 296 4.72 -14.45 -5.19
N LEU A 297 4.15 -15.30 -4.33
CA LEU A 297 3.39 -16.48 -4.76
C LEU A 297 2.19 -16.13 -5.68
N PRO A 298 1.35 -15.10 -5.37
CA PRO A 298 0.30 -14.64 -6.28
C PRO A 298 0.82 -14.10 -7.62
N THR A 299 1.96 -13.41 -7.65
CA THR A 299 2.52 -12.80 -8.86
C THR A 299 3.19 -13.84 -9.77
N GLN A 300 3.80 -14.87 -9.18
CA GLN A 300 4.34 -16.02 -9.92
C GLN A 300 3.22 -16.89 -10.52
N TRP A 301 2.12 -17.11 -9.79
CA TRP A 301 0.97 -17.85 -10.34
C TRP A 301 0.21 -17.09 -11.41
N GLN A 302 0.02 -15.77 -11.28
CA GLN A 302 -0.62 -14.96 -12.31
C GLN A 302 0.25 -14.81 -13.56
N SER A 303 1.57 -14.66 -13.43
CA SER A 303 2.48 -14.66 -14.58
C SER A 303 2.51 -16.03 -15.28
N GLN A 304 2.43 -17.14 -14.55
CA GLN A 304 2.29 -18.47 -15.14
C GLN A 304 0.95 -18.70 -15.86
N GLN A 305 -0.15 -18.07 -15.41
CA GLN A 305 -1.45 -18.15 -16.08
C GLN A 305 -1.58 -17.21 -17.29
N GLN A 306 -0.99 -16.00 -17.23
CA GLN A 306 -0.97 -15.08 -18.39
C GLN A 306 0.00 -15.53 -19.49
N ASN A 307 1.06 -16.27 -19.15
CA ASN A 307 1.95 -16.89 -20.13
C ASN A 307 1.37 -18.15 -20.81
N GLN A 308 0.13 -18.54 -20.53
CA GLN A 308 -0.56 -19.59 -21.30
C GLN A 308 -1.31 -19.05 -22.54
N THR A 309 -1.39 -17.73 -22.73
CA THR A 309 -2.08 -17.12 -23.89
C THR A 309 -1.17 -16.45 -24.91
N ASP A 310 0.12 -16.29 -24.62
CA ASP A 310 1.12 -15.84 -25.58
C ASP A 310 2.26 -16.87 -25.62
N GLU A 311 2.27 -17.72 -26.65
CA GLU A 311 3.43 -18.54 -27.00
C GLU A 311 4.58 -17.60 -27.41
N VAL A 312 5.35 -17.16 -26.43
CA VAL A 312 6.70 -16.65 -26.62
C VAL A 312 7.59 -17.51 -25.76
N GLU A 313 8.43 -18.32 -26.42
CA GLU A 313 9.49 -19.12 -25.79
C GLU A 313 10.38 -18.21 -24.93
N VAL A 314 10.09 -18.14 -23.63
CA VAL A 314 11.03 -17.63 -22.64
C VAL A 314 11.75 -18.84 -22.07
N ASN A 315 13.01 -18.97 -22.47
CA ASN A 315 13.94 -19.98 -22.00
C ASN A 315 14.14 -19.79 -20.48
N VAL A 316 13.37 -20.53 -19.68
CA VAL A 316 13.60 -20.62 -18.23
C VAL A 316 14.87 -21.44 -18.07
N ASN A 317 16.00 -20.77 -17.83
CA ASN A 317 17.22 -21.42 -17.35
C ASN A 317 16.92 -22.02 -15.97
N THR A 318 16.35 -23.22 -15.98
CA THR A 318 16.53 -24.16 -14.87
C THR A 318 18.02 -24.43 -14.79
N PRO A 319 18.67 -24.26 -13.62
CA PRO A 319 20.07 -24.66 -13.49
C PRO A 319 20.13 -26.16 -13.81
N GLU A 320 20.84 -26.52 -14.88
CA GLU A 320 21.10 -27.92 -15.24
C GLU A 320 21.95 -28.53 -14.13
N ILE A 321 21.30 -29.30 -13.25
CA ILE A 321 21.98 -30.04 -12.19
C ILE A 321 22.56 -31.30 -12.83
N PRO A 322 23.88 -31.52 -12.77
CA PRO A 322 24.50 -32.76 -13.24
C PRO A 322 23.81 -33.99 -12.64
N GLU A 323 23.58 -35.04 -13.45
CA GLU A 323 22.81 -36.23 -13.03
C GLU A 323 23.35 -36.86 -11.73
N HIS A 324 24.67 -36.83 -11.51
CA HIS A 324 25.31 -37.38 -10.31
C HIS A 324 25.03 -36.56 -9.04
N LEU A 325 24.64 -35.29 -9.17
CA LEU A 325 24.36 -34.40 -8.04
C LEU A 325 22.87 -34.34 -7.66
N ILE A 326 21.96 -34.83 -8.51
CA ILE A 326 20.51 -34.71 -8.32
C ILE A 326 20.08 -35.36 -6.99
N GLY A 327 20.56 -36.57 -6.70
CA GLY A 327 20.19 -37.29 -5.48
C GLY A 327 20.64 -36.56 -4.20
N LEU A 328 21.87 -36.02 -4.20
CA LEU A 328 22.39 -35.23 -3.09
C LEU A 328 21.65 -33.90 -2.94
N TYR A 329 21.46 -33.17 -4.04
CA TYR A 329 20.73 -31.90 -4.05
C TYR A 329 19.28 -32.03 -3.56
N GLN A 330 18.60 -33.13 -3.89
CA GLN A 330 17.24 -33.41 -3.41
C GLN A 330 17.18 -33.74 -1.92
N SER A 331 18.27 -34.23 -1.34
CA SER A 331 18.36 -34.54 0.10
C SER A 331 18.62 -33.31 0.96
N LEU A 332 19.19 -32.24 0.38
CA LEU A 332 19.43 -30.98 1.07
C LEU A 332 18.13 -30.16 1.17
N ASP A 333 17.88 -29.62 2.35
CA ASP A 333 16.77 -28.72 2.63
C ASP A 333 17.27 -27.37 3.17
N TRP A 334 16.33 -26.54 3.63
CA TRP A 334 16.60 -25.21 4.17
C TRP A 334 16.88 -25.20 5.69
N VAL A 335 16.76 -26.34 6.37
CA VAL A 335 17.11 -26.49 7.79
C VAL A 335 18.61 -26.74 7.93
N GLY A 336 19.19 -27.39 6.92
CA GLY A 336 20.61 -27.67 6.83
C GLY A 336 20.97 -28.99 7.50
N GLN A 337 21.87 -29.74 6.86
CA GLN A 337 22.32 -31.04 7.35
C GLN A 337 23.83 -31.03 7.58
N ASP A 338 24.27 -31.66 8.67
CA ASP A 338 25.70 -31.85 8.90
C ASP A 338 26.27 -32.96 7.99
N ILE A 339 27.58 -32.95 7.82
CA ILE A 339 28.27 -33.89 6.94
C ILE A 339 28.12 -35.34 7.40
N ASP A 340 28.05 -35.60 8.70
CA ASP A 340 27.97 -36.95 9.24
C ASP A 340 26.60 -37.58 8.93
N GLN A 341 25.52 -36.79 9.01
CA GLN A 341 24.18 -37.20 8.60
C GLN A 341 24.11 -37.53 7.11
N LEU A 342 24.71 -36.70 6.27
CA LEU A 342 24.74 -36.90 4.82
C LEU A 342 25.53 -38.17 4.43
N VAL A 343 26.63 -38.47 5.12
CA VAL A 343 27.41 -39.71 4.93
C VAL A 343 26.57 -40.94 5.26
N ILE A 344 25.83 -40.90 6.38
CA ILE A 344 24.94 -42.00 6.80
C ILE A 344 23.82 -42.21 5.78
N GLN A 345 23.25 -41.14 5.24
CA GLN A 345 22.12 -41.22 4.32
C GLN A 345 22.52 -41.73 2.93
N HIS A 346 23.62 -41.22 2.37
CA HIS A 346 24.03 -41.51 0.98
C HIS A 346 24.98 -42.71 0.84
N HIS A 347 25.52 -43.23 1.95
CA HIS A 347 26.40 -44.41 1.96
C HIS A 347 27.64 -44.29 1.03
N VAL A 348 28.12 -43.07 0.81
CA VAL A 348 29.30 -42.75 0.00
C VAL A 348 30.50 -42.39 0.87
N PRO A 349 31.75 -42.57 0.39
CA PRO A 349 32.94 -42.08 1.08
C PRO A 349 32.86 -40.57 1.32
N VAL A 350 33.31 -40.12 2.49
CA VAL A 350 33.31 -38.69 2.87
C VAL A 350 33.96 -37.81 1.81
N SER A 351 35.05 -38.28 1.18
CA SER A 351 35.77 -37.56 0.13
C SER A 351 34.94 -37.31 -1.14
N GLU A 352 34.05 -38.24 -1.48
CA GLU A 352 33.17 -38.14 -2.64
C GLU A 352 32.00 -37.20 -2.36
N LEU A 353 31.44 -37.30 -1.15
CA LEU A 353 30.39 -36.41 -0.67
C LEU A 353 30.86 -34.95 -0.59
N THR A 354 32.04 -34.71 -0.03
CA THR A 354 32.61 -33.35 0.06
C THR A 354 32.87 -32.75 -1.30
N SER A 355 33.30 -33.56 -2.26
CA SER A 355 33.52 -33.11 -3.65
C SER A 355 32.19 -32.71 -4.30
N SER A 356 31.15 -33.51 -4.10
CA SER A 356 29.81 -33.26 -4.63
C SER A 356 29.13 -32.03 -3.98
N LEU A 357 29.30 -31.84 -2.68
CA LEU A 357 28.80 -30.65 -1.95
C LEU A 357 29.52 -29.37 -2.40
N MET A 358 30.84 -29.45 -2.61
CA MET A 358 31.62 -28.33 -3.13
C MET A 358 31.22 -27.98 -4.57
N GLU A 359 30.94 -28.98 -5.41
CA GLU A 359 30.42 -28.77 -6.77
C GLU A 359 29.04 -28.08 -6.74
N LEU A 360 28.13 -28.54 -5.88
CA LEU A 360 26.84 -27.87 -5.66
C LEU A 360 27.00 -26.43 -5.15
N GLU A 361 27.98 -26.16 -4.29
CA GLU A 361 28.27 -24.82 -3.80
C GLU A 361 28.83 -23.90 -4.89
N LEU A 362 29.74 -24.42 -5.73
CA LEU A 362 30.26 -23.69 -6.91
C LEU A 362 29.17 -23.38 -7.94
N LEU A 363 28.18 -24.26 -8.07
CA LEU A 363 26.99 -24.05 -8.91
C LEU A 363 25.96 -23.12 -8.28
N GLY A 364 26.17 -22.67 -7.03
CA GLY A 364 25.23 -21.81 -6.29
C GLY A 364 23.95 -22.53 -5.86
N LEU A 365 23.94 -23.87 -5.87
CA LEU A 365 22.81 -24.72 -5.51
C LEU A 365 22.83 -25.15 -4.04
N CYS A 366 23.98 -25.06 -3.38
CA CYS A 366 24.17 -25.33 -1.97
C CYS A 366 25.02 -24.23 -1.33
N MET A 367 24.89 -24.03 -0.02
CA MET A 367 25.80 -23.18 0.76
C MET A 367 26.10 -23.81 2.11
N GLN A 368 27.30 -23.57 2.64
CA GLN A 368 27.65 -24.01 3.99
C GLN A 368 27.49 -22.86 5.00
N GLN A 369 26.69 -23.09 6.05
CA GLN A 369 26.51 -22.14 7.14
C GLN A 369 26.65 -22.85 8.49
N SER A 370 27.57 -22.37 9.33
CA SER A 370 27.79 -22.90 10.69
C SER A 370 28.02 -24.41 10.75
N GLY A 371 28.67 -24.98 9.72
CA GLY A 371 28.94 -26.42 9.62
C GLY A 371 27.81 -27.28 9.03
N LEU A 372 26.69 -26.66 8.65
CA LEU A 372 25.57 -27.32 7.98
C LEU A 372 25.55 -26.96 6.49
N TYR A 373 25.15 -27.91 5.65
CA TYR A 373 24.94 -27.71 4.22
C TYR A 373 23.45 -27.47 3.94
N LEU A 374 23.14 -26.36 3.29
CA LEU A 374 21.78 -25.92 3.00
C LEU A 374 21.58 -25.80 1.49
N ARG A 375 20.35 -26.07 1.05
CA ARG A 375 19.96 -25.85 -0.34
C ARG A 375 19.70 -24.37 -0.61
N CYS A 376 20.32 -23.81 -1.64
CA CYS A 376 20.04 -22.46 -2.12
C CYS A 376 18.68 -22.44 -2.84
N ARG A 377 17.87 -21.40 -2.56
CA ARG A 377 16.61 -21.19 -3.29
C ARG A 377 16.95 -20.60 -4.67
N SER A 378 16.66 -21.36 -5.73
CA SER A 378 16.67 -20.88 -7.12
C SER A 378 15.52 -19.91 -7.38
#